data_AF-A0A117NRJ4-F1
#
_entry.id   AF-A0A117NRJ4-F1
#
_cell.length_a   1.000
_cell.length_b   1.000
_cell.length_c   1.000
_cell.angle_alpha   90.00
_cell.angle_beta   90.00
_cell.angle_gamma   90.00
#
_symmetry.space_group_name_H-M   'P 1'
#
loop_
_entity.id
_entity.type
_entity.pdbx_description
1 polymer ?
#
loop_
_entity_poly.entity_id
_entity_poly.type
_entity_poly.pdbx_seq_one_letter_code
_entity_poly.pdbx_strand_id
1 'polypeptide(L)'
;MTQLDQLPLELLCLIVRGLPSERDINAFVQTNQNLYRLLHFFLCQHNIQFHQSSALLWAAKNGYTDLAKRLLNAEANIAAFESPAEIAHTIDTRDLLKEVENPLLYAAQGGHLGTLNSMLSEAQSDRVCSLAQLRTVLHWAIRSRDNQLVELMIKNNAPLDPAGDARWALSALGVAVASLNDFIIPRLREAGAKSGHSESPSPLANAIFTNQRPVVELLLKQGERLSSDGALMHIARKNDKDLYQLWIKYDALEMDVFGTQAMFSAIIHGHYDMAESLIEKGADPNLDWQFSTRDHKDWFFYSTIGSASGTLKL
;
A
#
# COMPACT_ATOMS: atom_id res chain seq x y z
N MET A 1 27.91 34.30 -43.47
CA MET A 1 27.70 32.87 -43.16
C MET A 1 26.45 32.80 -42.30
N THR A 2 25.38 32.18 -42.79
CA THR A 2 24.16 31.97 -42.00
C THR A 2 24.49 31.03 -40.85
N GLN A 3 24.40 31.53 -39.62
CA GLN A 3 24.56 30.68 -38.44
C GLN A 3 23.30 29.84 -38.25
N LEU A 4 23.46 28.61 -37.76
CA LEU A 4 22.37 27.65 -37.63
C LEU A 4 21.26 28.16 -36.69
N ASP A 5 21.61 29.00 -35.73
CA ASP A 5 20.69 29.64 -34.77
C ASP A 5 19.89 30.82 -35.36
N GLN A 6 20.16 31.20 -36.61
CA GLN A 6 19.40 32.22 -37.35
C GLN A 6 18.31 31.62 -38.25
N LEU A 7 18.19 30.29 -38.30
CA LEU A 7 17.13 29.63 -39.07
C LEU A 7 15.75 29.83 -38.41
N PRO A 8 14.68 29.97 -39.19
CA PRO A 8 13.30 29.92 -38.68
C PRO A 8 13.04 28.67 -37.84
N LEU A 9 12.21 28.81 -36.81
CA LEU A 9 11.90 27.74 -35.86
C LEU A 9 11.33 26.51 -36.57
N GLU A 10 10.57 26.69 -37.63
CA GLU A 10 9.97 25.62 -38.43
C GLU A 10 11.04 24.76 -39.12
N LEU A 11 12.10 25.39 -39.64
CA LEU A 11 13.22 24.66 -40.27
C LEU A 11 14.05 23.92 -39.22
N LEU A 12 14.28 24.55 -38.06
CA LEU A 12 14.94 23.89 -36.94
C LEU A 12 14.15 22.67 -36.45
N CYS A 13 12.82 22.78 -36.30
CA CYS A 13 11.95 21.67 -35.97
C CYS A 13 11.97 20.55 -37.03
N LEU A 14 12.04 20.90 -38.33
CA LEU A 14 12.16 19.90 -39.41
C LEU A 14 13.49 19.16 -39.37
N ILE A 15 14.61 19.85 -39.10
CA ILE A 15 15.92 19.22 -38.93
C ILE A 15 15.86 18.23 -37.77
N VAL A 16 15.31 18.65 -36.62
CA VAL A 16 15.22 17.80 -35.43
C VAL A 16 14.30 16.60 -35.65
N ARG A 17 13.16 16.76 -36.36
CA ARG A 17 12.27 15.65 -36.75
C ARG A 17 12.94 14.61 -37.65
N GLY A 18 13.98 15.01 -38.40
CA GLY A 18 14.73 14.11 -39.27
C GLY A 18 15.83 13.32 -38.54
N LEU A 19 16.11 13.62 -37.27
CA LEU A 19 17.13 12.91 -36.49
C LEU A 19 16.58 11.55 -36.00
N PRO A 20 17.37 10.46 -36.11
CA PRO A 20 16.87 9.11 -35.89
C PRO A 20 16.73 8.71 -34.42
N SER A 21 17.37 9.42 -33.48
CA SER A 21 17.33 9.07 -32.06
C SER A 21 17.19 10.30 -31.15
N GLU A 22 16.57 10.12 -29.97
CA GLU A 22 16.49 11.15 -28.92
C GLU A 22 17.87 11.65 -28.48
N ARG A 23 18.87 10.76 -28.52
CA ARG A 23 20.26 11.12 -28.22
C ARG A 23 20.80 12.15 -29.22
N ASP A 24 20.53 11.96 -30.50
CA ASP A 24 20.96 12.88 -31.55
C ASP A 24 20.22 14.22 -31.47
N ILE A 25 18.91 14.16 -31.17
CA ILE A 25 18.11 15.36 -30.90
C ILE A 25 18.70 16.13 -29.71
N ASN A 26 18.94 15.46 -28.58
CA ASN A 26 19.51 16.10 -27.40
C ASN A 26 20.91 16.68 -27.67
N ALA A 27 21.77 15.94 -28.38
CA ALA A 27 23.09 16.42 -28.78
C ALA A 27 22.99 17.69 -29.64
N PHE A 28 22.08 17.72 -30.62
CA PHE A 28 21.83 18.88 -31.47
C PHE A 28 21.34 20.09 -30.66
N VAL A 29 20.36 19.88 -29.79
CA VAL A 29 19.77 20.91 -28.93
C VAL A 29 20.80 21.50 -27.96
N GLN A 30 21.78 20.71 -27.51
CA GLN A 30 22.84 21.16 -26.60
C GLN A 30 24.01 21.90 -27.27
N THR A 31 24.07 21.96 -28.60
CA THR A 31 25.17 22.65 -29.31
C THR A 31 25.21 24.16 -29.08
N ASN A 32 24.07 24.79 -28.77
CA ASN A 32 23.97 26.23 -28.55
C ASN A 32 22.86 26.54 -27.53
N GLN A 33 23.08 27.50 -26.63
CA GLN A 33 22.07 27.92 -25.63
C GLN A 33 20.75 28.43 -26.26
N ASN A 34 20.81 29.10 -27.42
CA ASN A 34 19.60 29.53 -28.14
C ASN A 34 18.85 28.34 -28.70
N LEU A 35 19.54 27.38 -29.33
CA LEU A 35 18.93 26.14 -29.80
C LEU A 35 18.33 25.34 -28.64
N TYR A 36 19.02 25.29 -27.50
CA TYR A 36 18.49 24.69 -26.28
C TYR A 36 17.18 25.34 -25.86
N ARG A 37 17.13 26.67 -25.75
CA ARG A 37 15.91 27.37 -25.36
C ARG A 37 14.76 27.15 -26.34
N LEU A 38 15.02 27.17 -27.64
CA LEU A 38 14.00 27.06 -28.68
C LEU A 38 13.45 25.64 -28.86
N LEU A 39 14.33 24.64 -28.81
CA LEU A 39 14.01 23.26 -29.20
C LEU A 39 13.83 22.32 -28.00
N HIS A 40 14.09 22.77 -26.77
CA HIS A 40 13.91 21.90 -25.60
C HIS A 40 12.45 21.51 -25.37
N PHE A 41 11.49 22.38 -25.71
CA PHE A 41 10.07 22.02 -25.69
C PHE A 41 9.78 20.89 -26.70
N PHE A 42 10.36 20.97 -27.89
CA PHE A 42 10.25 19.91 -28.90
C PHE A 42 10.88 18.59 -28.41
N LEU A 43 12.05 18.64 -27.78
CA LEU A 43 12.69 17.47 -27.17
C LEU A 43 11.77 16.81 -26.13
N CYS A 44 11.13 17.60 -25.26
CA CYS A 44 10.15 17.10 -24.29
C CYS A 44 8.96 16.42 -24.97
N GLN A 45 8.35 17.07 -25.97
CA GLN A 45 7.24 16.49 -26.74
C GLN A 45 7.64 15.20 -27.46
N HIS A 46 8.84 15.16 -28.03
CA HIS A 46 9.37 13.97 -28.68
C HIS A 46 9.54 12.81 -27.69
N ASN A 47 10.05 13.07 -26.48
CA ASN A 47 10.15 12.03 -25.44
C ASN A 47 8.76 11.51 -25.03
N ILE A 48 7.77 12.39 -24.89
CA ILE A 48 6.39 12.01 -24.55
C ILE A 48 5.80 11.13 -25.65
N GLN A 49 5.97 11.51 -26.92
CA GLN A 49 5.40 10.81 -28.07
C GLN A 49 6.06 9.46 -28.36
N PHE A 50 7.39 9.37 -28.28
CA PHE A 50 8.14 8.19 -28.74
C PHE A 50 8.72 7.33 -27.61
N HIS A 51 8.82 7.87 -26.39
CA HIS A 51 9.47 7.22 -25.25
C HIS A 51 8.60 7.23 -23.98
N GLN A 52 7.27 7.33 -24.14
CA GLN A 52 6.28 7.16 -23.06
C GLN A 52 6.55 8.04 -21.84
N SER A 53 7.09 9.25 -22.04
CA SER A 53 7.44 10.17 -20.95
C SER A 53 8.51 9.62 -19.97
N SER A 54 9.38 8.71 -20.41
CA SER A 54 10.48 8.16 -19.59
C SER A 54 11.40 9.23 -18.98
N ALA A 55 11.51 10.41 -19.61
CA ALA A 55 12.23 11.54 -19.04
C ALA A 55 11.61 12.05 -17.73
N LEU A 56 10.29 11.89 -17.53
CA LEU A 56 9.60 12.28 -16.30
C LEU A 56 9.97 11.33 -15.15
N LEU A 57 10.02 10.02 -15.40
CA LEU A 57 10.53 9.04 -14.44
C LEU A 57 11.97 9.37 -14.03
N TRP A 58 12.82 9.69 -15.01
CA TRP A 58 14.21 10.05 -14.75
C TRP A 58 14.34 11.36 -13.96
N ALA A 59 13.55 12.38 -14.30
CA ALA A 59 13.52 13.64 -13.58
C ALA A 59 13.07 13.44 -12.13
N ALA A 60 12.03 12.64 -11.91
CA ALA A 60 11.53 12.31 -10.59
C ALA A 60 12.54 11.55 -9.72
N LYS A 61 13.19 10.53 -10.31
CA LYS A 61 14.20 9.70 -9.63
C LYS A 61 15.45 10.46 -9.18
N ASN A 62 15.82 11.53 -9.90
CA ASN A 62 17.01 12.32 -9.62
C ASN A 62 16.72 13.70 -9.02
N GLY A 63 15.45 14.05 -8.81
CA GLY A 63 15.04 15.33 -8.22
C GLY A 63 15.19 16.55 -9.14
N TYR A 64 15.17 16.34 -10.45
CA TYR A 64 15.26 17.42 -11.44
C TYR A 64 13.92 18.15 -11.58
N THR A 65 13.63 18.99 -10.59
CA THR A 65 12.35 19.72 -10.47
C THR A 65 12.04 20.58 -11.69
N ASP A 66 13.02 21.31 -12.24
CA ASP A 66 12.80 22.16 -13.41
C ASP A 66 12.51 21.34 -14.68
N LEU A 67 13.15 20.18 -14.84
CA LEU A 67 12.88 19.27 -15.94
C LEU A 67 11.49 18.65 -15.81
N ALA A 68 11.11 18.22 -14.61
CA ALA A 68 9.78 17.70 -14.34
C ALA A 68 8.71 18.74 -14.70
N LYS A 69 8.83 19.99 -14.23
CA LYS A 69 7.91 21.08 -14.61
C LYS A 69 7.83 21.31 -16.11
N ARG A 70 8.95 21.24 -16.83
CA ARG A 70 8.98 21.40 -18.29
C ARG A 70 8.29 20.26 -19.01
N LEU A 71 8.47 19.03 -18.55
CA LEU A 71 7.79 17.86 -19.10
C LEU A 71 6.28 17.92 -18.86
N LEU A 72 5.85 18.33 -17.67
CA LEU A 72 4.44 18.54 -17.34
C LEU A 72 3.83 19.65 -18.22
N ASN A 73 4.51 20.77 -18.38
CA ASN A 73 4.13 21.84 -19.33
C ASN A 73 4.10 21.37 -20.80
N ALA A 74 4.89 20.34 -21.14
CA ALA A 74 4.92 19.72 -22.46
C ALA A 74 3.91 18.57 -22.61
N GLU A 75 2.96 18.43 -21.67
CA GLU A 75 1.86 17.47 -21.69
C GLU A 75 2.21 16.04 -21.27
N ALA A 76 3.27 15.85 -20.46
CA ALA A 76 3.61 14.54 -19.93
C ALA A 76 2.47 14.02 -19.03
N ASN A 77 2.02 12.78 -19.29
CA ASN A 77 0.94 12.16 -18.54
C ASN A 77 1.48 11.38 -17.33
N ILE A 78 1.15 11.83 -16.11
CA ILE A 78 1.56 11.16 -14.87
C ILE A 78 0.79 9.84 -14.67
N ALA A 79 -0.50 9.80 -15.01
CA ALA A 79 -1.36 8.63 -14.85
C ALA A 79 -0.96 7.46 -15.77
N ALA A 80 -0.22 7.72 -16.85
CA ALA A 80 0.27 6.67 -17.75
C ALA A 80 1.18 5.65 -17.04
N PHE A 81 1.79 6.05 -15.92
CA PHE A 81 2.61 5.20 -15.05
C PHE A 81 1.79 4.50 -13.96
N GLU A 82 0.54 4.15 -14.25
CA GLU A 82 -0.28 3.37 -13.34
C GLU A 82 0.14 1.90 -13.42
N SER A 83 0.67 1.37 -12.32
CA SER A 83 0.90 -0.07 -12.20
C SER A 83 -0.45 -0.77 -12.12
N PRO A 84 -0.72 -1.78 -12.98
CA PRO A 84 -1.92 -2.59 -12.86
C PRO A 84 -1.85 -3.34 -11.54
N ALA A 85 -2.92 -3.17 -10.75
CA ALA A 85 -3.16 -3.85 -9.49
C ALA A 85 -2.07 -3.62 -8.43
N GLU A 86 -2.46 -3.00 -7.31
CA GLU A 86 -2.63 -3.83 -6.12
C GLU A 86 -1.58 -4.99 -6.08
N ILE A 87 -0.29 -4.68 -5.87
CA ILE A 87 0.70 -5.74 -5.66
C ILE A 87 0.47 -6.24 -4.25
N ALA A 88 -0.31 -7.32 -4.22
CA ALA A 88 -0.58 -8.19 -3.12
C ALA A 88 0.70 -8.45 -2.30
N HIS A 89 0.57 -8.07 -1.03
CA HIS A 89 0.89 -8.89 0.12
C HIS A 89 2.27 -9.48 0.32
N THR A 90 2.71 -9.26 1.56
CA THR A 90 3.58 -10.10 2.37
C THR A 90 4.99 -10.25 1.84
N ILE A 91 5.94 -9.88 2.69
CA ILE A 91 7.39 -9.93 2.52
C ILE A 91 7.96 -8.52 2.30
N ASP A 92 9.02 -8.29 3.05
CA ASP A 92 9.98 -7.20 2.95
C ASP A 92 10.44 -7.02 1.50
N THR A 93 9.69 -6.29 0.68
CA THR A 93 10.04 -6.11 -0.73
C THR A 93 10.21 -4.64 -1.06
N ARG A 94 11.27 -4.06 -0.48
CA ARG A 94 12.00 -2.98 -1.17
C ARG A 94 12.38 -3.39 -2.61
N ASP A 95 12.51 -4.69 -2.87
CA ASP A 95 12.88 -5.21 -4.19
C ASP A 95 11.74 -5.28 -5.21
N LEU A 96 10.47 -5.48 -4.82
CA LEU A 96 9.33 -5.47 -5.77
C LEU A 96 8.91 -4.04 -6.16
N LEU A 97 9.12 -3.06 -5.29
CA LEU A 97 8.87 -1.65 -5.62
C LEU A 97 9.87 -1.06 -6.62
N LYS A 98 10.95 -1.78 -6.96
CA LYS A 98 11.92 -1.35 -7.99
C LYS A 98 11.38 -1.48 -9.42
N GLU A 99 10.38 -2.34 -9.64
CA GLU A 99 9.82 -2.58 -10.99
C GLU A 99 8.57 -1.75 -11.28
N VAL A 100 8.01 -1.07 -10.27
CA VAL A 100 6.87 -0.19 -10.46
C VAL A 100 7.34 1.17 -10.96
N GLU A 101 7.14 1.43 -12.24
CA GLU A 101 7.29 2.77 -12.81
C GLU A 101 6.22 3.67 -12.19
N ASN A 102 6.59 4.47 -11.19
CA ASN A 102 5.73 5.48 -10.59
C ASN A 102 6.58 6.72 -10.29
N PRO A 103 6.45 7.81 -11.08
CA PRO A 103 7.29 9.00 -10.90
C PRO A 103 7.09 9.64 -9.53
N LEU A 104 5.87 9.62 -8.97
CA LEU A 104 5.65 10.13 -7.60
C LEU A 104 6.42 9.32 -6.58
N LEU A 105 6.39 7.99 -6.69
CA LEU A 105 7.11 7.11 -5.78
C LEU A 105 8.62 7.32 -5.87
N TYR A 106 9.18 7.48 -7.07
CA TYR A 106 10.60 7.78 -7.24
C TYR A 106 11.01 9.12 -6.61
N ALA A 107 10.21 10.17 -6.80
CA ALA A 107 10.47 11.45 -6.15
C ALA A 107 10.37 11.34 -4.61
N ALA A 108 9.39 10.59 -4.10
CA ALA A 108 9.23 10.35 -2.67
C ALA A 108 10.37 9.53 -2.06
N GLN A 109 10.80 8.45 -2.73
CA GLN A 109 11.91 7.60 -2.30
C GLN A 109 13.24 8.34 -2.28
N GLY A 110 13.46 9.24 -3.24
CA GLY A 110 14.64 10.11 -3.28
C GLY A 110 14.58 11.32 -2.34
N GLY A 111 13.47 11.53 -1.62
CA GLY A 111 13.27 12.71 -0.77
C GLY A 111 13.14 14.02 -1.56
N HIS A 112 12.82 13.95 -2.85
CA HIS A 112 12.74 15.07 -3.77
C HIS A 112 11.40 15.79 -3.67
N LEU A 113 11.10 16.37 -2.50
CA LEU A 113 9.82 17.00 -2.20
C LEU A 113 9.46 18.14 -3.17
N GLY A 114 10.43 18.88 -3.71
CA GLY A 114 10.17 19.92 -4.72
C GLY A 114 9.64 19.35 -6.04
N THR A 115 10.21 18.21 -6.48
CA THR A 115 9.76 17.50 -7.68
C THR A 115 8.39 16.86 -7.45
N LEU A 116 8.21 16.22 -6.30
CA LEU A 116 6.94 15.62 -5.89
C LEU A 116 5.81 16.67 -5.83
N ASN A 117 6.05 17.81 -5.16
CA ASN A 117 5.07 18.91 -5.09
C ASN A 117 4.70 19.44 -6.48
N SER A 118 5.64 19.51 -7.41
CA SER A 118 5.37 19.97 -8.77
C SER A 118 4.42 19.02 -9.50
N MET A 119 4.60 17.70 -9.34
CA MET A 119 3.70 16.69 -9.91
C MET A 119 2.33 16.69 -9.23
N LEU A 120 2.27 16.86 -7.91
CA LEU A 120 1.01 16.92 -7.15
C LEU A 120 0.20 18.20 -7.43
N SER A 121 0.87 19.29 -7.78
CA SER A 121 0.20 20.56 -8.08
C SER A 121 -0.48 20.59 -9.46
N GLU A 122 -0.35 19.54 -10.27
CA GLU A 122 -0.96 19.52 -11.60
C GLU A 122 -2.48 19.34 -11.54
N ALA A 123 -3.19 20.31 -12.12
CA ALA A 123 -4.65 20.41 -12.05
C ALA A 123 -5.36 19.97 -13.34
N GLN A 124 -4.64 19.53 -14.37
CA GLN A 124 -5.23 19.11 -15.65
C GLN A 124 -5.79 17.69 -15.56
N SER A 125 -7.11 17.58 -15.61
CA SER A 125 -7.92 16.44 -15.17
C SER A 125 -7.63 15.07 -15.83
N ASP A 126 -7.02 15.04 -17.02
CA ASP A 126 -6.68 13.83 -17.76
C ASP A 126 -5.25 13.32 -17.49
N ARG A 127 -4.43 14.12 -16.82
CA ARG A 127 -2.98 13.88 -16.61
C ARG A 127 -2.58 13.84 -15.14
N VAL A 128 -3.54 14.04 -14.22
CA VAL A 128 -3.33 14.06 -12.77
C VAL A 128 -2.89 12.68 -12.27
N CYS A 129 -2.13 12.68 -11.19
CA CYS A 129 -1.81 11.49 -10.41
C CYS A 129 -3.07 10.64 -10.12
N SER A 130 -3.00 9.32 -10.36
CA SER A 130 -4.10 8.44 -10.01
C SER A 130 -4.21 8.23 -8.50
N LEU A 131 -5.41 7.91 -8.00
CA LEU A 131 -5.60 7.57 -6.58
C LEU A 131 -4.73 6.37 -6.15
N ALA A 132 -4.47 5.43 -7.06
CA ALA A 132 -3.57 4.31 -6.80
C ALA A 132 -2.10 4.76 -6.64
N GLN A 133 -1.64 5.71 -7.44
CA GLN A 133 -0.30 6.30 -7.32
C GLN A 133 -0.16 7.06 -5.98
N LEU A 134 -1.13 7.89 -5.62
CA LEU A 134 -1.15 8.61 -4.34
C LEU A 134 -1.17 7.66 -3.14
N ARG A 135 -1.99 6.61 -3.19
CA ARG A 135 -2.04 5.56 -2.16
C ARG A 135 -0.69 4.87 -2.00
N THR A 136 -0.03 4.55 -3.10
CA THR A 136 1.30 3.90 -3.09
C THR A 136 2.34 4.77 -2.39
N VAL A 137 2.32 6.08 -2.66
CA VAL A 137 3.25 7.03 -2.03
C VAL A 137 2.94 7.20 -0.54
N LEU A 138 1.67 7.29 -0.16
CA LEU A 138 1.25 7.32 1.25
C LEU A 138 1.70 6.06 2.00
N HIS A 139 1.47 4.90 1.39
CA HIS A 139 1.90 3.60 1.89
C HIS A 139 3.41 3.49 2.06
N TRP A 140 4.20 4.08 1.16
CA TRP A 140 5.64 4.20 1.33
C TRP A 140 5.98 5.11 2.52
N ALA A 141 5.37 6.30 2.59
CA ALA A 141 5.61 7.28 3.64
C ALA A 141 5.39 6.72 5.06
N ILE A 142 4.31 5.95 5.24
CA ILE A 142 3.98 5.29 6.51
C ILE A 142 5.05 4.23 6.88
N ARG A 143 5.50 3.43 5.91
CA ARG A 143 6.55 2.42 6.11
C ARG A 143 7.92 3.03 6.37
N SER A 144 8.24 4.14 5.71
CA SER A 144 9.49 4.88 5.91
C SER A 144 9.48 5.75 7.17
N ARG A 145 8.34 5.83 7.87
CA ARG A 145 8.13 6.70 9.05
C ARG A 145 8.40 8.19 8.74
N ASP A 146 8.15 8.60 7.50
CA ASP A 146 8.30 9.98 7.06
C ASP A 146 7.00 10.75 7.30
N ASN A 147 6.89 11.34 8.49
CA ASN A 147 5.69 12.08 8.89
C ASN A 147 5.44 13.30 8.00
N GLN A 148 6.48 13.96 7.47
CA GLN A 148 6.30 15.11 6.58
C GLN A 148 5.69 14.68 5.25
N LEU A 149 6.14 13.56 4.70
CA LEU A 149 5.56 12.98 3.50
C LEU A 149 4.14 12.46 3.73
N VAL A 150 3.85 11.87 4.90
CA VAL A 150 2.47 11.48 5.27
C VAL A 150 1.53 12.69 5.26
N GLU A 151 1.92 13.80 5.92
CA GLU A 151 1.13 15.03 5.90
C GLU A 151 0.92 15.58 4.49
N LEU A 152 1.97 15.54 3.67
CA LEU A 152 1.89 15.98 2.28
C LEU A 152 0.87 15.13 1.49
N MET A 153 0.88 13.81 1.67
CA MET A 153 -0.05 12.92 0.99
C MET A 153 -1.49 13.10 1.48
N ILE A 154 -1.70 13.25 2.79
CA ILE A 154 -3.03 13.55 3.36
C ILE A 154 -3.57 14.87 2.78
N LYS A 155 -2.74 15.91 2.71
CA LYS A 155 -3.11 17.21 2.13
C LYS A 155 -3.52 17.12 0.65
N ASN A 156 -2.95 16.16 -0.08
CA ASN A 156 -3.26 15.91 -1.49
C ASN A 156 -4.31 14.80 -1.68
N ASN A 157 -5.15 14.55 -0.66
CA ASN A 157 -6.27 13.59 -0.71
C ASN A 157 -5.85 12.17 -1.11
N ALA A 158 -4.66 11.72 -0.71
CA ALA A 158 -4.27 10.33 -0.88
C ALA A 158 -5.29 9.40 -0.18
N PRO A 159 -5.75 8.32 -0.82
CA PRO A 159 -6.72 7.40 -0.22
C PRO A 159 -6.19 6.81 1.09
N LEU A 160 -6.98 6.96 2.16
CA LEU A 160 -6.67 6.40 3.48
C LEU A 160 -7.28 5.02 3.68
N ASP A 161 -8.42 4.77 3.04
CA ASP A 161 -9.13 3.50 3.11
C ASP A 161 -8.57 2.53 2.05
N PRO A 162 -8.86 1.22 2.16
CA PRO A 162 -8.48 0.26 1.13
C PRO A 162 -8.96 0.67 -0.25
N ALA A 163 -8.16 0.38 -1.26
CA ALA A 163 -8.64 0.46 -2.64
C ALA A 163 -9.43 -0.81 -2.95
N GLY A 164 -10.76 -0.71 -2.92
CA GLY A 164 -11.64 -1.81 -3.33
C GLY A 164 -11.81 -2.91 -2.28
N ASP A 165 -12.41 -4.02 -2.74
CA ASP A 165 -12.87 -5.12 -1.89
C ASP A 165 -11.90 -6.30 -1.84
N ALA A 166 -10.70 -6.15 -2.42
CA ALA A 166 -9.69 -7.18 -2.36
C ALA A 166 -9.29 -7.42 -0.90
N ARG A 167 -9.27 -8.68 -0.46
CA ARG A 167 -8.94 -9.07 0.93
C ARG A 167 -7.60 -8.52 1.43
N TRP A 168 -6.75 -8.14 0.49
CA TRP A 168 -5.37 -7.78 0.69
C TRP A 168 -5.06 -6.33 0.34
N ALA A 169 -6.08 -5.54 -0.02
CA ALA A 169 -5.96 -4.10 -0.08
C ALA A 169 -5.89 -3.54 1.35
N LEU A 170 -4.67 -3.26 1.83
CA LEU A 170 -4.48 -2.67 3.16
C LEU A 170 -4.96 -1.21 3.17
N SER A 171 -5.60 -0.82 4.27
CA SER A 171 -5.84 0.58 4.62
C SER A 171 -4.54 1.26 5.06
N ALA A 172 -4.53 2.60 5.12
CA ALA A 172 -3.42 3.34 5.72
C ALA A 172 -3.17 2.91 7.18
N LEU A 173 -4.24 2.57 7.92
CA LEU A 173 -4.14 2.01 9.27
C LEU A 173 -3.51 0.62 9.27
N GLY A 174 -3.94 -0.27 8.38
CA GLY A 174 -3.33 -1.61 8.25
C GLY A 174 -1.84 -1.54 7.94
N VAL A 175 -1.44 -0.61 7.07
CA VAL A 175 -0.02 -0.36 6.78
C VAL A 175 0.73 0.18 8.00
N ALA A 176 0.15 1.11 8.76
CA ALA A 176 0.78 1.66 9.97
C ALA A 176 0.99 0.59 11.05
N VAL A 177 0.00 -0.27 11.26
CA VAL A 177 0.11 -1.41 12.19
C VAL A 177 1.15 -2.41 11.67
N ALA A 178 1.14 -2.74 10.38
CA ALA A 178 2.09 -3.68 9.78
C ALA A 178 3.55 -3.17 9.84
N SER A 179 3.77 -1.86 9.79
CA SER A 179 5.09 -1.24 9.87
C SER A 179 5.55 -0.90 11.29
N LEU A 180 4.77 -1.28 12.31
CA LEU A 180 5.01 -0.94 13.72
C LEU A 180 5.14 0.58 13.93
N ASN A 181 4.40 1.37 13.15
CA ASN A 181 4.34 2.83 13.25
C ASN A 181 3.07 3.22 14.01
N ASP A 182 3.08 2.97 15.30
CA ASP A 182 1.98 3.28 16.23
C ASP A 182 1.74 4.79 16.38
N PHE A 183 2.79 5.60 16.32
CA PHE A 183 2.72 7.06 16.45
C PHE A 183 1.84 7.75 15.39
N ILE A 184 1.78 7.22 14.17
CA ILE A 184 1.00 7.85 13.09
C ILE A 184 -0.50 7.48 13.15
N ILE A 185 -0.88 6.45 13.91
CA ILE A 185 -2.25 5.94 13.97
C ILE A 185 -3.25 7.03 14.41
N PRO A 186 -3.02 7.82 15.48
CA PRO A 186 -3.92 8.90 15.86
C PRO A 186 -4.11 9.92 14.74
N ARG A 187 -3.03 10.30 14.05
CA ARG A 187 -3.07 11.28 12.97
C ARG A 187 -3.85 10.78 11.74
N LEU A 188 -3.67 9.51 11.36
CA LEU A 188 -4.45 8.88 10.29
C LEU A 188 -5.94 8.83 10.63
N ARG A 189 -6.28 8.57 11.90
CA ARG A 189 -7.66 8.62 12.39
C ARG A 189 -8.26 10.01 12.33
N GLU A 190 -7.52 11.03 12.75
CA GLU A 190 -7.94 12.44 12.61
C GLU A 190 -8.18 12.81 11.14
N ALA A 191 -7.42 12.23 10.22
CA ALA A 191 -7.63 12.39 8.78
C ALA A 191 -8.83 11.58 8.23
N GLY A 192 -9.48 10.75 9.06
CA GLY A 192 -10.66 9.97 8.70
C GLY A 192 -10.40 8.52 8.29
N ALA A 193 -9.18 8.00 8.46
CA ALA A 193 -8.84 6.63 8.06
C ALA A 193 -9.66 5.57 8.81
N LYS A 194 -10.15 4.57 8.08
CA LYS A 194 -10.89 3.42 8.62
C LYS A 194 -10.22 2.11 8.22
N SER A 195 -10.48 1.07 9.01
CA SER A 195 -10.14 -0.30 8.66
C SER A 195 -11.01 -0.76 7.49
N GLY A 196 -10.44 -1.59 6.61
CA GLY A 196 -11.19 -2.18 5.52
C GLY A 196 -12.20 -3.22 5.98
N HIS A 197 -13.39 -3.24 5.36
CA HIS A 197 -14.41 -4.26 5.66
C HIS A 197 -13.90 -5.69 5.35
N SER A 198 -13.10 -5.84 4.29
CA SER A 198 -12.54 -7.12 3.82
C SER A 198 -11.05 -7.24 4.11
N GLU A 199 -10.45 -6.27 4.80
CA GLU A 199 -9.02 -6.26 5.12
C GLU A 199 -8.68 -7.47 6.02
N SER A 200 -7.86 -8.38 5.50
CA SER A 200 -7.50 -9.63 6.17
C SER A 200 -5.98 -9.86 6.13
N PRO A 201 -5.30 -9.92 7.29
CA PRO A 201 -5.86 -9.65 8.62
C PRO A 201 -6.23 -8.16 8.80
N SER A 202 -7.29 -7.88 9.58
CA SER A 202 -7.68 -6.51 9.91
C SER A 202 -6.57 -5.80 10.72
N PRO A 203 -6.54 -4.45 10.78
CA PRO A 203 -5.54 -3.73 11.57
C PRO A 203 -5.49 -4.20 13.03
N LEU A 204 -6.65 -4.42 13.66
CA LEU A 204 -6.73 -4.99 15.01
C LEU A 204 -6.17 -6.42 15.09
N ALA A 205 -6.52 -7.31 14.16
CA ALA A 205 -6.00 -8.68 14.14
C ALA A 205 -4.48 -8.70 13.94
N ASN A 206 -3.96 -7.86 13.06
CA ASN A 206 -2.53 -7.73 12.81
C ASN A 206 -1.78 -7.22 14.05
N ALA A 207 -2.34 -6.24 14.77
CA ALA A 207 -1.79 -5.76 16.03
C ALA A 207 -1.71 -6.88 17.09
N ILE A 208 -2.70 -7.77 17.15
CA ILE A 208 -2.69 -8.95 18.02
C ILE A 208 -1.59 -9.94 17.61
N PHE A 209 -1.53 -10.31 16.33
CA PHE A 209 -0.52 -11.27 15.84
C PHE A 209 0.93 -10.79 16.03
N THR A 210 1.13 -9.47 16.06
CA THR A 210 2.43 -8.82 16.27
C THR A 210 2.65 -8.36 17.71
N ASN A 211 1.73 -8.68 18.63
CA ASN A 211 1.80 -8.33 20.05
C ASN A 211 1.95 -6.82 20.35
N GLN A 212 1.30 -5.97 19.55
CA GLN A 212 1.29 -4.51 19.73
C GLN A 212 0.23 -4.07 20.75
N ARG A 213 0.42 -4.40 22.04
CA ARG A 213 -0.59 -4.15 23.10
C ARG A 213 -1.14 -2.72 23.15
N PRO A 214 -0.33 -1.65 23.05
CA PRO A 214 -0.85 -0.27 23.06
C PRO A 214 -1.77 0.01 21.87
N VAL A 215 -1.43 -0.52 20.69
CA VAL A 215 -2.22 -0.38 19.46
C VAL A 215 -3.52 -1.17 19.58
N VAL A 216 -3.48 -2.39 20.12
CA VAL A 216 -4.68 -3.19 20.38
C VAL A 216 -5.63 -2.41 21.29
N GLU A 217 -5.16 -1.89 22.42
CA GLU A 217 -6.02 -1.13 23.34
C GLU A 217 -6.56 0.14 22.67
N LEU A 218 -5.75 0.84 21.87
CA LEU A 218 -6.20 2.03 21.13
C LEU A 218 -7.31 1.71 20.14
N LEU A 219 -7.16 0.67 19.32
CA LEU A 219 -8.14 0.26 18.31
C LEU A 219 -9.45 -0.23 18.96
N LEU A 220 -9.35 -0.99 20.06
CA LEU A 220 -10.51 -1.43 20.84
C LEU A 220 -11.26 -0.25 21.47
N LYS A 221 -10.55 0.73 22.06
CA LYS A 221 -11.15 1.99 22.57
C LYS A 221 -11.91 2.75 21.50
N GLN A 222 -11.48 2.65 20.25
CA GLN A 222 -12.11 3.29 19.09
C GLN A 222 -13.28 2.47 18.52
N GLY A 223 -13.64 1.36 19.15
CA GLY A 223 -14.77 0.53 18.74
C GLY A 223 -14.46 -0.45 17.62
N GLU A 224 -13.20 -0.66 17.23
CA GLU A 224 -12.87 -1.74 16.30
C GLU A 224 -13.17 -3.09 16.93
N ARG A 225 -13.73 -3.98 16.11
CA ARG A 225 -14.12 -5.33 16.49
C ARG A 225 -13.33 -6.35 15.68
N LEU A 226 -13.16 -7.54 16.22
CA LEU A 226 -12.58 -8.64 15.46
C LEU A 226 -13.61 -9.11 14.43
N SER A 227 -13.16 -9.26 13.19
CA SER A 227 -13.99 -9.75 12.07
C SER A 227 -13.82 -11.24 11.80
N SER A 228 -12.97 -11.93 12.57
CA SER A 228 -12.71 -13.37 12.42
C SER A 228 -12.13 -13.98 13.69
N ASP A 229 -12.30 -15.30 13.81
CA ASP A 229 -11.75 -16.10 14.92
C ASP A 229 -10.21 -16.13 14.97
N GLY A 230 -9.52 -15.84 13.87
CA GLY A 230 -8.07 -16.05 13.79
C GLY A 230 -7.26 -15.35 14.88
N ALA A 231 -7.63 -14.11 15.22
CA ALA A 231 -6.97 -13.36 16.29
C ALA A 231 -7.28 -13.93 17.68
N LEU A 232 -8.54 -14.29 17.95
CA LEU A 232 -8.95 -14.87 19.22
C LEU A 232 -8.36 -16.28 19.41
N MET A 233 -8.29 -17.08 18.35
CA MET A 233 -7.59 -18.36 18.33
C MET A 233 -6.11 -18.20 18.69
N HIS A 234 -5.45 -17.15 18.20
CA HIS A 234 -4.07 -16.87 18.54
C HIS A 234 -3.90 -16.54 20.03
N ILE A 235 -4.78 -15.70 20.58
CA ILE A 235 -4.82 -15.37 22.02
C ILE A 235 -5.01 -16.64 22.85
N ALA A 236 -6.01 -17.45 22.51
CA ALA A 236 -6.34 -18.70 23.20
C ALA A 236 -5.19 -19.71 23.14
N ARG A 237 -4.60 -19.92 21.95
CA ARG A 237 -3.45 -20.80 21.74
C ARG A 237 -2.22 -20.41 22.55
N LYS A 238 -2.01 -19.10 22.74
CA LYS A 238 -0.88 -18.57 23.52
C LYS A 238 -1.19 -18.44 25.00
N ASN A 239 -2.44 -18.68 25.41
CA ASN A 239 -2.96 -18.38 26.74
C ASN A 239 -2.65 -16.94 27.17
N ASP A 240 -2.74 -15.97 26.26
CA ASP A 240 -2.46 -14.56 26.57
C ASP A 240 -3.64 -13.96 27.34
N LYS A 241 -3.62 -14.19 28.66
CA LYS A 241 -4.66 -13.71 29.58
C LYS A 241 -4.79 -12.19 29.54
N ASP A 242 -3.72 -11.44 29.31
CA ASP A 242 -3.77 -9.98 29.29
C ASP A 242 -4.51 -9.45 28.06
N LEU A 243 -4.18 -9.97 26.87
CA LEU A 243 -4.90 -9.63 25.64
C LEU A 243 -6.37 -10.06 25.71
N TYR A 244 -6.63 -11.23 26.31
CA TYR A 244 -7.99 -11.70 26.54
C TYR A 244 -8.78 -10.77 27.48
N GLN A 245 -8.17 -10.30 28.58
CA GLN A 245 -8.81 -9.33 29.48
C GLN A 245 -9.06 -7.98 28.82
N LEU A 246 -8.13 -7.49 27.98
CA LEU A 246 -8.35 -6.28 27.17
C LEU A 246 -9.56 -6.45 26.26
N TRP A 247 -9.69 -7.60 25.61
CA TRP A 247 -10.81 -7.90 24.74
C TRP A 247 -12.15 -7.97 25.51
N ILE A 248 -12.19 -8.61 26.68
CA ILE A 248 -13.40 -8.65 27.55
C ILE A 248 -13.82 -7.21 27.93
N LYS A 249 -12.84 -6.38 28.32
CA LYS A 249 -13.08 -5.01 28.78
C LYS A 249 -13.81 -4.14 27.75
N TYR A 250 -13.57 -4.36 26.46
CA TYR A 250 -14.16 -3.57 25.37
C TYR A 250 -15.36 -4.26 24.70
N ASP A 251 -15.79 -5.41 25.24
CA ASP A 251 -16.91 -6.20 24.73
C ASP A 251 -16.79 -6.47 23.21
N ALA A 252 -15.58 -6.78 22.75
CA ALA A 252 -15.16 -6.52 21.38
C ALA A 252 -15.57 -7.57 20.34
N LEU A 253 -16.55 -8.43 20.62
CA LEU A 253 -16.88 -9.57 19.77
C LEU A 253 -18.27 -10.15 20.03
N GLU A 254 -18.89 -10.60 18.96
CA GLU A 254 -20.14 -11.38 18.97
C GLU A 254 -19.78 -12.85 19.22
N MET A 255 -19.79 -13.24 20.50
CA MET A 255 -19.31 -14.55 20.99
C MET A 255 -20.10 -15.75 20.46
N ASP A 256 -21.32 -15.50 20.00
CA ASP A 256 -22.20 -16.46 19.35
C ASP A 256 -21.77 -16.80 17.92
N VAL A 257 -21.04 -15.89 17.26
CA VAL A 257 -20.52 -16.07 15.89
C VAL A 257 -19.06 -16.49 15.89
N PHE A 258 -18.27 -15.93 16.81
CA PHE A 258 -16.83 -16.11 16.90
C PHE A 258 -16.47 -16.53 18.33
N GLY A 259 -15.66 -17.56 18.55
CA GLY A 259 -15.33 -18.02 19.90
C GLY A 259 -15.16 -19.53 20.02
N THR A 260 -15.96 -20.31 19.29
CA THR A 260 -15.86 -21.77 19.28
C THR A 260 -14.47 -22.26 18.87
N GLN A 261 -13.90 -21.68 17.81
CA GLN A 261 -12.57 -22.09 17.33
C GLN A 261 -11.47 -21.73 18.34
N ALA A 262 -11.61 -20.59 19.02
CA ALA A 262 -10.68 -20.18 20.05
C ALA A 262 -10.78 -21.09 21.28
N MET A 263 -12.00 -21.49 21.67
CA MET A 263 -12.23 -22.44 22.75
C MET A 263 -11.55 -23.79 22.45
N PHE A 264 -11.76 -24.36 21.26
CA PHE A 264 -11.09 -25.61 20.89
C PHE A 264 -9.57 -25.45 20.80
N SER A 265 -9.08 -24.32 20.30
CA SER A 265 -7.65 -24.01 20.32
C SER A 265 -7.09 -24.02 21.76
N ALA A 266 -7.81 -23.44 22.73
CA ALA A 266 -7.43 -23.50 24.14
C ALA A 266 -7.41 -24.94 24.68
N ILE A 267 -8.44 -25.76 24.36
CA ILE A 267 -8.51 -27.17 24.78
C ILE A 267 -7.33 -27.98 24.23
N ILE A 268 -7.05 -27.87 22.92
CA ILE A 268 -5.95 -28.59 22.26
C ILE A 268 -4.59 -28.28 22.92
N HIS A 269 -4.41 -27.05 23.39
CA HIS A 269 -3.17 -26.61 24.02
C HIS A 269 -3.19 -26.73 25.56
N GLY A 270 -4.25 -27.33 26.14
CA GLY A 270 -4.37 -27.59 27.57
C GLY A 270 -4.66 -26.33 28.42
N HIS A 271 -5.16 -25.26 27.82
CA HIS A 271 -5.48 -24.00 28.49
C HIS A 271 -6.93 -24.00 28.99
N TYR A 272 -7.23 -24.90 29.93
CA TYR A 272 -8.61 -25.14 30.39
C TYR A 272 -9.28 -23.91 31.02
N ASP A 273 -8.56 -23.11 31.82
CA ASP A 273 -9.09 -21.85 32.38
C ASP A 273 -9.59 -20.89 31.28
N MET A 274 -8.86 -20.83 30.15
CA MET A 274 -9.21 -19.98 29.01
C MET A 274 -10.44 -20.55 28.29
N ALA A 275 -10.49 -21.87 28.10
CA ALA A 275 -11.64 -22.54 27.49
C ALA A 275 -12.92 -22.35 28.33
N GLU A 276 -12.82 -22.52 29.66
CA GLU A 276 -13.93 -22.29 30.59
C GLU A 276 -14.41 -20.85 30.51
N SER A 277 -13.49 -19.87 30.55
CA SER A 277 -13.88 -18.46 30.42
C SER A 277 -14.53 -18.13 29.08
N LEU A 278 -14.10 -18.75 27.97
CA LEU A 278 -14.73 -18.58 26.66
C LEU A 278 -16.16 -19.13 26.63
N ILE A 279 -16.41 -20.27 27.29
CA ILE A 279 -17.75 -20.85 27.44
C ILE A 279 -18.64 -19.94 28.29
N GLU A 280 -18.14 -19.44 29.41
CA GLU A 280 -18.87 -18.49 30.28
C GLU A 280 -19.26 -17.21 29.54
N LYS A 281 -18.46 -16.80 28.55
CA LYS A 281 -18.71 -15.64 27.69
C LYS A 281 -19.57 -15.94 26.47
N GLY A 282 -20.02 -17.18 26.30
CA GLY A 282 -21.01 -17.57 25.29
C GLY A 282 -20.47 -18.33 24.09
N ALA A 283 -19.22 -18.79 24.10
CA ALA A 283 -18.75 -19.71 23.07
C ALA A 283 -19.55 -21.02 23.13
N ASP A 284 -20.20 -21.41 22.03
CA ASP A 284 -20.99 -22.64 22.00
C ASP A 284 -20.04 -23.87 21.92
N PRO A 285 -20.03 -24.74 22.95
CA PRO A 285 -19.20 -25.93 22.96
C PRO A 285 -19.71 -27.03 22.00
N ASN A 286 -20.93 -26.91 21.50
CA ASN A 286 -21.57 -27.91 20.65
C ASN A 286 -21.43 -27.61 19.15
N LEU A 287 -20.87 -26.45 18.78
CA LEU A 287 -20.58 -26.14 17.40
C LEU A 287 -19.40 -26.99 16.90
N ASP A 288 -19.60 -27.61 15.74
CA ASP A 288 -18.58 -28.43 15.09
C ASP A 288 -17.46 -27.52 14.57
N TRP A 289 -16.24 -27.72 15.08
CA TRP A 289 -15.05 -27.08 14.54
C TRP A 289 -14.28 -28.08 13.69
N GLN A 290 -14.29 -27.85 12.38
CA GLN A 290 -13.45 -28.59 11.44
C GLN A 290 -12.09 -27.89 11.33
N PHE A 291 -11.03 -28.53 11.83
CA PHE A 291 -9.68 -28.05 11.59
C PHE A 291 -8.89 -29.04 10.76
N SER A 292 -8.05 -28.49 9.89
CA SER A 292 -7.23 -29.26 8.98
C SER A 292 -5.78 -29.26 9.47
N THR A 293 -5.22 -30.43 9.75
CA THR A 293 -3.80 -30.56 10.07
C THR A 293 -3.08 -31.18 8.88
N ARG A 294 -1.96 -30.57 8.48
CA ARG A 294 -1.08 -31.13 7.46
C ARG A 294 0.00 -31.96 8.14
N ASP A 295 -0.11 -33.27 8.05
CA ASP A 295 1.06 -34.14 8.20
C ASP A 295 1.68 -34.33 6.80
N HIS A 296 2.94 -34.76 6.72
CA HIS A 296 3.75 -34.77 5.51
C HIS A 296 3.17 -35.54 4.29
N LYS A 297 2.00 -36.19 4.41
CA LYS A 297 1.34 -36.95 3.34
C LYS A 297 -0.18 -36.72 3.16
N ASP A 298 -0.94 -36.26 4.16
CA ASP A 298 -2.40 -36.15 4.07
C ASP A 298 -2.97 -34.97 4.89
N TRP A 299 -4.16 -34.51 4.49
CA TRP A 299 -4.98 -33.55 5.24
C TRP A 299 -5.94 -34.32 6.15
N PHE A 300 -5.84 -34.11 7.47
CA PHE A 300 -6.78 -34.67 8.43
C PHE A 300 -7.84 -33.63 8.78
N PHE A 301 -9.11 -33.97 8.62
CA PHE A 301 -10.26 -33.17 9.07
C PHE A 301 -10.75 -33.77 10.38
N TYR A 302 -10.59 -33.03 11.48
CA TYR A 302 -11.14 -33.39 12.77
C TYR A 302 -12.41 -32.57 12.99
N SER A 303 -13.56 -33.22 13.22
CA SER A 303 -14.74 -32.58 13.79
C SER A 303 -14.75 -32.79 15.30
N THR A 304 -15.21 -31.79 16.04
CA THR A 304 -15.25 -31.81 17.50
C THR A 304 -16.39 -32.67 18.03
N ILE A 305 -17.40 -32.94 17.21
CA ILE A 305 -18.39 -34.00 17.43
C ILE A 305 -17.88 -35.31 16.78
N GLY A 306 -16.81 -35.88 17.31
CA GLY A 306 -16.49 -37.31 17.22
C GLY A 306 -16.45 -38.03 15.85
N SER A 307 -16.35 -37.34 14.70
CA SER A 307 -16.22 -38.01 13.41
C SER A 307 -14.89 -37.64 12.75
N ALA A 308 -13.92 -38.54 12.90
CA ALA A 308 -12.77 -38.56 12.01
C ALA A 308 -13.25 -39.10 10.66
N SER A 309 -13.76 -38.23 9.77
CA SER A 309 -14.02 -38.61 8.39
C SER A 309 -12.70 -38.65 7.63
N GLY A 310 -11.97 -39.76 7.80
CA GLY A 310 -10.85 -40.11 6.94
C GLY A 310 -11.35 -40.28 5.51
N THR A 311 -10.64 -39.67 4.57
CA THR A 311 -10.79 -39.88 3.14
C THR A 311 -10.67 -41.37 2.84
N LEU A 312 -11.81 -42.01 2.53
CA LEU A 312 -11.86 -43.27 1.82
C LEU A 312 -11.17 -43.08 0.46
N LYS A 313 -9.91 -43.49 0.37
CA LYS A 313 -9.29 -43.87 -0.90
C LYS A 313 -9.53 -45.37 -1.09
N LEU A 314 -10.58 -45.65 -1.88
CA LEU A 314 -11.06 -46.93 -2.43
C LEU A 314 -11.42 -48.02 -1.41
#